data_AF-A0A0F9Z177-F1
#
_entry.id   AF-A0A0F9Z177-F1
#
_cell.length_a   1.000
_cell.length_b   1.000
_cell.length_c   1.000
_cell.angle_alpha   90.00
_cell.angle_beta   90.00
_cell.angle_gamma   90.00
#
_symmetry.space_group_name_H-M   'P 1'
#
loop_
_entity.id
_entity.type
_entity.pdbx_description
1 polymer ?
#
loop_
_entity_poly.entity_id
_entity_poly.type
_entity_poly.pdbx_seq_one_letter_code
_entity_poly.pdbx_strand_id
1 'polypeptide(L)'
;MIEEKLIGQEFSLISLVDGVTVVDFPAVQDHKRAYDGDCGPNTGGMGTYSDANLSLPFLTEQDLKSAHEINVAVMKALEKETGFKFKGFMYGGFIVTKNGVKLIEYNIRLGDPEAMNIMPLLKSDFVDICEAMVNEKLNKKVVQFENKATVCKYVVPQGYPDKPVKGEKIFIDYEKMSKDVRIYFASVDGMRNDLKLCGSRAIGVVGIAENLEKAEKICEQAVNLITGPVFHRKDIGTKELIGKRIRQMEEVMEM
;
A
#
# COMPACT_ATOMS: atom_id res chain seq x y z
N MET A 1 6.47 -16.48 -19.54
CA MET A 1 7.41 -16.50 -18.41
C MET A 1 7.02 -17.66 -17.51
N ILE A 2 7.98 -18.50 -17.10
CA ILE A 2 7.76 -19.57 -16.11
C ILE A 2 8.65 -19.20 -14.93
N GLU A 3 8.09 -19.13 -13.72
CA GLU A 3 8.77 -18.68 -12.52
C GLU A 3 8.78 -19.75 -11.43
N GLU A 4 9.76 -19.67 -10.54
CA GLU A 4 9.79 -20.48 -9.31
C GLU A 4 8.61 -20.13 -8.41
N LYS A 5 7.98 -21.15 -7.82
CA LYS A 5 6.95 -20.94 -6.80
C LYS A 5 7.60 -20.59 -5.46
N LEU A 6 7.40 -19.35 -5.02
CA LEU A 6 7.80 -18.90 -3.70
C LEU A 6 6.68 -19.13 -2.67
N ILE A 7 7.06 -19.43 -1.44
CA ILE A 7 6.15 -19.64 -0.30
C ILE A 7 6.61 -18.71 0.82
N GLY A 8 5.70 -17.87 1.31
CA GLY A 8 6.07 -16.78 2.20
C GLY A 8 4.98 -15.72 2.37
N GLN A 9 5.36 -14.59 2.96
CA GLN A 9 4.49 -13.41 3.08
C GLN A 9 4.96 -12.27 2.18
N GLU A 10 4.05 -11.78 1.35
CA GLU A 10 4.30 -10.67 0.45
C GLU A 10 4.22 -9.31 1.18
N PHE A 11 5.10 -8.41 0.78
CA PHE A 11 5.10 -7.00 1.18
C PHE A 11 5.65 -6.11 0.07
N SER A 12 5.26 -4.84 0.10
CA SER A 12 5.70 -3.80 -0.82
C SER A 12 6.70 -2.91 -0.10
N LEU A 13 7.90 -2.74 -0.68
CA LEU A 13 8.87 -1.75 -0.25
C LEU A 13 9.12 -0.78 -1.40
N ILE A 14 8.52 0.41 -1.29
CA ILE A 14 8.75 1.50 -2.23
C ILE A 14 9.97 2.29 -1.76
N SER A 15 10.90 2.56 -2.65
CA SER A 15 12.03 3.44 -2.38
C SER A 15 12.02 4.62 -3.33
N LEU A 16 12.34 5.80 -2.82
CA LEU A 16 12.67 6.94 -3.65
C LEU A 16 14.16 6.88 -4.00
N VAL A 17 14.47 7.07 -5.28
CA VAL A 17 15.82 6.92 -5.82
C VAL A 17 16.19 8.18 -6.60
N ASP A 18 17.35 8.76 -6.33
CA ASP A 18 17.85 9.97 -7.00
C ASP A 18 18.96 9.69 -8.04
N GLY A 19 19.25 8.42 -8.28
CA GLY A 19 20.30 7.93 -9.16
C GLY A 19 21.57 7.48 -8.43
N VAL A 20 21.73 7.83 -7.16
CA VAL A 20 22.89 7.43 -6.34
C VAL A 20 22.49 6.93 -4.95
N THR A 21 21.41 7.47 -4.40
CA THR A 21 20.88 7.17 -3.08
C THR A 21 19.50 6.53 -3.20
N VAL A 22 19.26 5.52 -2.38
CA VAL A 22 17.95 4.87 -2.19
C VAL A 22 17.46 5.20 -0.79
N VAL A 23 16.25 5.75 -0.68
CA VAL A 23 15.57 6.00 0.60
C VAL A 23 14.24 5.30 0.61
N ASP A 24 14.08 4.34 1.51
CA ASP A 24 12.86 3.53 1.60
C ASP A 24 11.72 4.29 2.28
N PHE A 25 10.52 3.97 1.82
CA PHE A 25 9.26 4.36 2.45
C PHE A 25 8.82 3.27 3.44
N PRO A 26 7.78 3.51 4.26
CA PRO A 26 7.21 2.48 5.11
C PRO A 26 6.82 1.24 4.31
N ALA A 27 7.04 0.06 4.89
CA ALA A 27 6.60 -1.20 4.27
C ALA A 27 5.07 -1.30 4.34
N VAL A 28 4.46 -1.80 3.26
CA VAL A 28 3.01 -1.91 3.12
C VAL A 28 2.66 -3.33 2.71
N GLN A 29 1.61 -3.92 3.30
CA GLN A 29 1.02 -5.15 2.76
C GLN A 29 -0.19 -4.79 1.89
N ASP A 30 -0.22 -5.29 0.65
CA ASP A 30 -1.36 -5.19 -0.27
C ASP A 30 -2.21 -6.47 -0.28
N HIS A 31 -3.51 -6.30 -0.52
CA HIS A 31 -4.49 -7.37 -0.60
C HIS A 31 -5.14 -7.39 -1.98
N LYS A 32 -4.50 -8.09 -2.92
CA LYS A 32 -4.93 -8.19 -4.33
C LYS A 32 -6.26 -8.94 -4.52
N ARG A 33 -6.64 -9.87 -3.64
CA ARG A 33 -7.83 -10.71 -3.79
C ARG A 33 -9.12 -9.96 -3.49
N ALA A 34 -10.13 -10.17 -4.33
CA ALA A 34 -11.38 -9.41 -4.33
C ALA A 34 -12.21 -9.54 -3.05
N TYR A 35 -12.24 -10.71 -2.42
CA TYR A 35 -13.14 -11.03 -1.31
C TYR A 35 -12.39 -11.35 -0.01
N ASP A 36 -13.11 -11.24 1.12
CA ASP A 36 -12.61 -11.57 2.45
C ASP A 36 -11.98 -12.96 2.49
N GLY A 37 -10.96 -13.13 3.33
CA GLY A 37 -10.19 -14.37 3.44
C GLY A 37 -9.28 -14.65 2.24
N ASP A 38 -8.97 -13.62 1.44
CA ASP A 38 -8.15 -13.69 0.22
C ASP A 38 -8.74 -14.59 -0.88
N CYS A 39 -10.06 -14.54 -1.03
CA CYS A 39 -10.79 -15.33 -2.03
C CYS A 39 -11.11 -14.53 -3.30
N GLY A 40 -11.49 -15.25 -4.36
CA GLY A 40 -11.91 -14.65 -5.62
C GLY A 40 -10.76 -14.26 -6.56
N PRO A 41 -11.08 -13.54 -7.66
CA PRO A 41 -10.08 -13.12 -8.64
C PRO A 41 -9.07 -12.12 -8.06
N ASN A 42 -7.92 -12.01 -8.71
CA ASN A 42 -6.98 -10.93 -8.45
C ASN A 42 -7.55 -9.60 -8.97
N THR A 43 -7.27 -8.53 -8.24
CA THR A 43 -7.65 -7.15 -8.55
C THR A 43 -6.38 -6.29 -8.53
N GLY A 44 -6.52 -4.99 -8.79
CA GLY A 44 -5.44 -4.03 -8.57
C GLY A 44 -5.09 -3.75 -7.10
N GLY A 45 -5.78 -4.37 -6.13
CA GLY A 45 -5.62 -4.15 -4.69
C GLY A 45 -6.92 -3.66 -4.06
N MET A 46 -7.45 -4.40 -3.08
CA MET A 46 -8.68 -4.07 -2.35
C MET A 46 -8.43 -3.24 -1.09
N GLY A 47 -7.17 -3.07 -0.71
CA GLY A 47 -6.77 -2.33 0.46
C GLY A 47 -5.41 -2.78 0.97
N THR A 48 -4.86 -2.00 1.87
CA THR A 48 -3.45 -2.04 2.27
C THR A 48 -3.28 -1.61 3.71
N TYR A 49 -2.23 -2.05 4.39
CA TYR A 49 -1.91 -1.55 5.74
C TYR A 49 -0.40 -1.41 5.97
N SER A 50 -0.03 -0.53 6.91
CA SER A 50 1.33 -0.30 7.40
C SER A 50 1.29 0.03 8.90
N ASP A 51 2.23 -0.48 9.69
CA ASP A 51 2.23 -0.31 11.15
C ASP A 51 3.00 0.94 11.60
N ALA A 52 2.80 1.36 12.85
CA ALA A 52 3.35 2.61 13.41
C ALA A 52 4.88 2.63 13.52
N ASN A 53 5.53 1.46 13.44
CA ASN A 53 6.98 1.34 13.34
C ASN A 53 7.51 1.46 11.89
N LEU A 54 6.66 1.84 10.93
CA LEU A 54 6.94 1.94 9.50
C LEU A 54 7.31 0.59 8.84
N SER A 55 6.96 -0.51 9.51
CA SER A 55 7.16 -1.89 9.06
C SER A 55 5.81 -2.63 9.03
N LEU A 56 5.86 -3.95 8.96
CA LEU A 56 4.72 -4.84 9.09
C LEU A 56 4.94 -5.84 10.23
N PRO A 57 3.89 -6.29 10.93
CA PRO A 57 4.02 -7.13 12.12
C PRO A 57 4.72 -8.48 11.91
N PHE A 58 4.76 -8.98 10.67
CA PHE A 58 5.41 -10.26 10.32
C PHE A 58 6.82 -10.08 9.74
N LEU A 59 7.32 -8.85 9.63
CA LEU A 59 8.66 -8.55 9.10
C LEU A 59 9.65 -8.29 10.23
N THR A 60 10.87 -8.78 10.04
CA THR A 60 12.03 -8.41 10.86
C THR A 60 12.77 -7.22 10.26
N GLU A 61 13.62 -6.55 11.05
CA GLU A 61 14.52 -5.51 10.53
C GLU A 61 15.46 -6.04 9.44
N GLN A 62 15.87 -7.31 9.55
CA GLN A 62 16.75 -7.94 8.57
C GLN A 62 16.03 -8.16 7.22
N ASP A 63 14.72 -8.42 7.23
CA ASP A 63 13.93 -8.54 6.00
C ASP A 63 13.90 -7.21 5.24
N LEU A 64 13.60 -6.12 5.95
CA LEU A 64 13.61 -4.77 5.36
C LEU A 64 15.00 -4.39 4.85
N LYS A 65 16.05 -4.68 5.62
CA LYS A 65 17.44 -4.44 5.20
C LYS A 65 17.77 -5.22 3.93
N SER A 66 17.35 -6.47 3.83
CA SER A 66 17.61 -7.31 2.65
C SER A 66 16.88 -6.77 1.41
N ALA A 67 15.61 -6.35 1.55
CA ALA A 67 14.87 -5.70 0.47
C ALA A 67 15.51 -4.38 0.02
N HIS A 68 15.97 -3.56 0.97
CA HIS A 68 16.71 -2.33 0.68
C HIS A 68 17.99 -2.62 -0.11
N GLU A 69 18.78 -3.60 0.31
CA GLU A 69 20.01 -4.00 -0.36
C GLU A 69 19.75 -4.49 -1.80
N ILE A 70 18.62 -5.19 -2.03
CA ILE A 70 18.17 -5.55 -3.39
C ILE A 70 17.87 -4.29 -4.21
N ASN A 71 17.11 -3.33 -3.69
CA ASN A 71 16.82 -2.06 -4.39
C ASN A 71 18.10 -1.27 -4.72
N VAL A 72 19.06 -1.20 -3.79
CA VAL A 72 20.38 -0.57 -4.03
C VAL A 72 21.15 -1.31 -5.12
N ALA A 73 21.16 -2.64 -5.09
CA ALA A 73 21.84 -3.45 -6.11
C ALA A 73 21.22 -3.23 -7.50
N VAL A 74 19.89 -3.15 -7.58
CA VAL A 74 19.16 -2.92 -8.84
C VAL A 74 19.42 -1.52 -9.38
N MET A 75 19.38 -0.48 -8.56
CA MET A 75 19.75 0.88 -8.97
C MET A 75 21.17 0.91 -9.58
N LYS A 76 22.15 0.29 -8.92
CA LYS A 76 23.54 0.22 -9.43
C LYS A 76 23.64 -0.58 -10.72
N ALA A 77 22.90 -1.68 -10.83
CA ALA A 77 22.88 -2.51 -12.02
C ALA A 77 22.27 -1.75 -13.22
N LEU A 78 21.20 -0.99 -13.02
CA LEU A 78 20.60 -0.17 -14.08
C LEU A 78 21.62 0.81 -14.67
N GLU A 79 22.35 1.54 -13.83
CA GLU A 79 23.40 2.45 -14.30
C GLU A 79 24.52 1.68 -15.03
N LYS A 80 25.00 0.58 -14.44
CA LYS A 80 26.09 -0.22 -15.01
C LYS A 80 25.75 -0.81 -16.38
N GLU A 81 24.55 -1.38 -16.52
CA GLU A 81 24.16 -2.15 -17.70
C GLU A 81 23.56 -1.26 -18.80
N THR A 82 22.95 -0.13 -18.45
CA THR A 82 22.27 0.75 -19.43
C THR A 82 22.98 2.08 -19.66
N GLY A 83 23.87 2.50 -18.75
CA GLY A 83 24.46 3.85 -18.75
C GLY A 83 23.54 4.95 -18.22
N PHE A 84 22.32 4.61 -17.77
CA PHE A 84 21.35 5.57 -17.26
C PHE A 84 21.10 5.38 -15.76
N LYS A 85 21.19 6.48 -15.01
CA LYS A 85 20.76 6.53 -13.61
C LYS A 85 19.24 6.50 -13.51
N PHE A 86 18.72 5.62 -12.65
CA PHE A 86 17.29 5.60 -12.33
C PHE A 86 16.95 6.70 -11.32
N LYS A 87 15.99 7.58 -11.65
CA LYS A 87 15.44 8.57 -10.72
C LYS A 87 13.92 8.42 -10.64
N GLY A 88 13.37 8.35 -9.44
CA GLY A 88 11.94 8.22 -9.19
C GLY A 88 11.60 7.16 -8.13
N PHE A 89 10.39 6.63 -8.21
CA PHE A 89 9.90 5.61 -7.28
C PHE A 89 10.25 4.21 -7.80
N MET A 90 11.05 3.49 -7.03
CA MET A 90 11.33 2.08 -7.22
C MET A 90 10.45 1.28 -6.26
N TYR A 91 9.30 0.82 -6.74
CA TYR A 91 8.41 -0.07 -6.01
C TYR A 91 8.93 -1.49 -6.19
N GLY A 92 9.43 -2.11 -5.13
CA GLY A 92 9.72 -3.54 -5.09
C GLY A 92 8.58 -4.30 -4.42
N GLY A 93 7.96 -5.23 -5.15
CA GLY A 93 7.12 -6.26 -4.56
C GLY A 93 8.00 -7.41 -4.10
N PHE A 94 8.04 -7.67 -2.80
CA PHE A 94 8.91 -8.66 -2.18
C PHE A 94 8.10 -9.74 -1.49
N ILE A 95 8.73 -10.89 -1.26
CA ILE A 95 8.21 -11.96 -0.42
C ILE A 95 9.27 -12.43 0.55
N VAL A 96 8.92 -12.51 1.83
CA VAL A 96 9.75 -13.14 2.86
C VAL A 96 9.52 -14.64 2.80
N THR A 97 10.56 -15.39 2.51
CA THR A 97 10.53 -16.86 2.49
C THR A 97 11.45 -17.41 3.58
N LYS A 98 11.40 -18.72 3.84
CA LYS A 98 12.36 -19.39 4.73
C LYS A 98 13.82 -19.20 4.33
N ASN A 99 14.08 -18.95 3.05
CA ASN A 99 15.41 -18.74 2.49
C ASN A 99 15.76 -17.25 2.34
N GLY A 100 15.04 -16.37 3.05
CA GLY A 100 15.20 -14.92 3.00
C GLY A 100 14.28 -14.23 2.00
N VAL A 101 14.48 -12.92 1.86
CA VAL A 101 13.68 -12.05 1.01
C VAL A 101 13.97 -12.28 -0.47
N LYS A 102 12.92 -12.39 -1.27
CA LYS A 102 12.98 -12.50 -2.74
C LYS A 102 12.16 -11.40 -3.38
N LEU A 103 12.64 -10.90 -4.51
CA LEU A 103 11.91 -9.97 -5.37
C LEU A 103 10.90 -10.76 -6.22
N ILE A 104 9.66 -10.28 -6.27
CA ILE A 104 8.62 -10.75 -7.19
C ILE A 104 8.59 -9.86 -8.44
N GLU A 105 8.41 -8.55 -8.23
CA GLU A 105 8.21 -7.61 -9.35
C GLU A 105 8.70 -6.20 -8.99
N TYR A 106 9.02 -5.42 -10.04
CA TYR A 106 9.23 -3.98 -9.92
C TYR A 106 8.10 -3.21 -10.59
N ASN A 107 7.70 -2.11 -9.95
CA ASN A 107 6.98 -1.01 -10.57
C ASN A 107 7.83 0.27 -10.49
N ILE A 108 7.76 1.12 -11.50
CA ILE A 108 8.56 2.37 -11.61
C ILE A 108 7.79 3.63 -11.21
N ARG A 109 6.81 3.45 -10.31
CA ARG A 109 5.86 4.47 -9.86
C ARG A 109 5.33 4.10 -8.48
N LEU A 110 4.61 5.02 -7.84
CA LEU A 110 3.90 4.73 -6.60
C LEU A 110 2.86 3.61 -6.78
N GLY A 111 2.70 2.79 -5.75
CA GLY A 111 1.66 1.78 -5.66
C GLY A 111 0.26 2.39 -5.47
N ASP A 112 -0.77 1.68 -5.91
CA ASP A 112 -2.16 2.01 -5.62
C ASP A 112 -2.89 0.72 -5.21
N PRO A 113 -3.26 0.56 -3.92
CA PRO A 113 -3.45 1.63 -2.92
C PRO A 113 -2.26 2.00 -2.03
N GLU A 114 -1.06 1.44 -2.19
CA GLU A 114 0.04 1.60 -1.22
C GLU A 114 0.42 3.05 -0.95
N ALA A 115 0.36 3.93 -1.96
CA ALA A 115 0.60 5.36 -1.77
C ALA A 115 -0.35 5.99 -0.74
N MET A 116 -1.59 5.51 -0.65
CA MET A 116 -2.58 6.01 0.29
C MET A 116 -2.25 5.63 1.74
N ASN A 117 -1.43 4.62 2.00
CA ASN A 117 -0.92 4.30 3.33
C ASN A 117 0.30 5.13 3.71
N ILE A 118 1.11 5.50 2.73
CA ILE A 118 2.41 6.11 2.95
C ILE A 118 2.33 7.64 2.95
N MET A 119 1.75 8.22 1.89
CA MET A 119 1.77 9.65 1.67
C MET A 119 1.07 10.48 2.76
N PRO A 120 -0.02 10.01 3.41
CA PRO A 120 -0.59 10.75 4.54
C PRO A 120 0.33 10.89 5.75
N LEU A 121 1.37 10.04 5.85
CA LEU A 121 2.34 10.07 6.93
C LEU A 121 3.57 10.90 6.59
N LEU A 122 3.71 11.41 5.37
CA LEU A 122 4.88 12.17 4.96
C LEU A 122 4.94 13.50 5.73
N LYS A 123 5.98 13.68 6.55
CA LYS A 123 6.23 14.93 7.31
C LYS A 123 6.96 15.97 6.47
N SER A 124 7.88 15.50 5.63
CA SER A 124 8.68 16.36 4.78
C SER A 124 7.83 17.00 3.69
N ASP A 125 8.23 18.20 3.25
CA ASP A 125 7.62 18.81 2.06
C ASP A 125 7.96 17.97 0.81
N PHE A 126 6.94 17.63 0.03
CA PHE A 126 7.12 16.79 -1.15
C PHE A 126 7.87 17.50 -2.28
N VAL A 127 7.75 18.82 -2.40
CA VAL A 127 8.51 19.64 -3.36
C VAL A 127 9.99 19.64 -3.01
N ASP A 128 10.33 19.80 -1.73
CA ASP A 128 11.73 19.72 -1.26
C ASP A 128 12.34 18.34 -1.55
N ILE A 129 11.56 17.27 -1.38
CA ILE A 129 11.97 15.91 -1.74
C ILE A 129 12.22 15.79 -3.24
N CYS A 130 11.33 16.33 -4.08
CA CYS A 130 11.49 16.32 -5.53
C CYS A 130 12.73 17.10 -5.95
N GLU A 131 12.98 18.27 -5.36
CA GLU A 131 14.18 19.07 -5.62
C GLU A 131 15.46 18.32 -5.22
N ALA A 132 15.46 17.68 -4.04
CA ALA A 132 16.59 16.87 -3.59
C ALA A 132 16.86 15.69 -4.54
N MET A 133 15.80 15.05 -5.06
CA MET A 133 15.91 13.95 -6.01
C MET A 133 16.50 14.39 -7.36
N VAL A 134 16.05 15.54 -7.90
CA VAL A 134 16.62 16.09 -9.14
C VAL A 134 18.11 16.39 -8.97
N ASN A 135 18.48 16.93 -7.81
CA ASN A 135 19.84 17.36 -7.48
C ASN A 135 20.77 16.27 -6.90
N GLU A 136 20.35 15.00 -6.82
CA GLU A 136 21.14 13.89 -6.25
C GLU A 136 21.56 14.13 -4.78
N LYS A 137 20.65 14.70 -3.99
CA LYS A 137 20.85 15.06 -2.57
C LYS A 137 19.89 14.32 -1.65
N LEU A 138 19.25 13.25 -2.11
CA LEU A 138 18.31 12.50 -1.30
C LEU A 138 19.04 11.86 -0.11
N ASN A 139 18.41 11.89 1.06
CA ASN A 139 18.91 11.21 2.25
C ASN A 139 17.78 11.06 3.28
N LYS A 140 18.01 10.26 4.32
CA LYS A 140 17.02 9.97 5.37
C LYS A 140 16.56 11.20 6.18
N LYS A 141 17.28 12.33 6.14
CA LYS A 141 16.82 13.57 6.79
C LYS A 141 15.84 14.35 5.92
N VAL A 142 15.89 14.15 4.61
CA VAL A 142 15.02 14.82 3.63
C VAL A 142 13.68 14.10 3.52
N VAL A 143 13.63 12.78 3.70
CA VAL A 143 12.37 12.00 3.66
C VAL A 143 12.06 11.47 5.05
N GLN A 144 11.03 12.03 5.69
CA GLN A 144 10.61 11.67 7.04
C GLN A 144 9.11 11.37 7.09
N PHE A 145 8.76 10.38 7.91
CA PHE A 145 7.36 9.96 8.12
C PHE A 145 6.93 10.09 9.59
N GLU A 146 5.63 10.21 9.80
CA GLU A 146 4.97 10.03 11.10
C GLU A 146 4.97 8.55 11.51
N ASN A 147 5.32 8.28 12.77
CA ASN A 147 5.18 6.96 13.39
C ASN A 147 3.71 6.71 13.76
N LYS A 148 2.90 6.42 12.74
CA LYS A 148 1.49 6.07 12.86
C LYS A 148 1.19 4.90 11.96
N ALA A 149 0.23 4.08 12.37
CA ALA A 149 -0.31 3.02 11.55
C ALA A 149 -1.37 3.57 10.59
N THR A 150 -1.46 2.96 9.42
CA THR A 150 -2.49 3.27 8.42
C THR A 150 -3.16 2.00 7.92
N VAL A 151 -4.46 2.07 7.73
CA VAL A 151 -5.25 1.03 7.08
C VAL A 151 -6.07 1.69 5.98
N CYS A 152 -5.93 1.20 4.76
CA CYS A 152 -6.67 1.64 3.58
C CYS A 152 -7.61 0.52 3.14
N LYS A 153 -8.89 0.86 2.95
CA LYS A 153 -9.88 -0.04 2.35
C LYS A 153 -10.46 0.63 1.11
N TYR A 154 -10.48 -0.09 -0.01
CA TYR A 154 -11.18 0.37 -1.20
C TYR A 154 -12.66 0.05 -1.10
N VAL A 155 -13.47 1.09 -1.28
CA VAL A 155 -14.88 0.97 -1.62
C VAL A 155 -14.99 0.85 -3.13
N VAL A 156 -15.60 -0.24 -3.59
CA VAL A 156 -15.76 -0.60 -5.00
C VAL A 156 -17.25 -0.78 -5.31
N PRO A 157 -17.66 -0.67 -6.59
CA PRO A 157 -19.02 -1.03 -7.00
C PRO A 157 -19.33 -2.50 -6.68
N GLN A 158 -20.58 -2.80 -6.34
CA GLN A 158 -21.05 -4.19 -6.30
C GLN A 158 -20.79 -4.88 -7.64
N GLY A 159 -20.37 -6.14 -7.58
CA GLY A 159 -20.01 -6.94 -8.74
C GLY A 159 -18.59 -6.70 -9.28
N TYR A 160 -17.81 -5.75 -8.73
CA TYR A 160 -16.38 -5.65 -9.03
C TYR A 160 -15.63 -6.92 -8.55
N PRO A 161 -14.67 -7.46 -9.33
CA PRO A 161 -14.14 -6.93 -10.59
C PRO A 161 -14.86 -7.41 -11.87
N ASP A 162 -15.75 -8.40 -11.78
CA ASP A 162 -16.27 -9.11 -12.95
C ASP A 162 -17.40 -8.35 -13.69
N LYS A 163 -18.41 -7.88 -12.95
CA LYS A 163 -19.60 -7.18 -13.47
C LYS A 163 -19.95 -5.98 -12.58
N PRO A 164 -19.07 -4.97 -12.48
CA PRO A 164 -19.27 -3.83 -11.60
C PRO A 164 -20.44 -2.96 -12.06
N VAL A 165 -21.27 -2.54 -11.10
CA VAL A 165 -22.33 -1.55 -11.31
C VAL A 165 -21.72 -0.19 -11.73
N LYS A 166 -22.40 0.52 -12.64
CA LYS A 166 -21.96 1.82 -13.20
C LYS A 166 -23.12 2.80 -13.26
N GLY A 167 -22.82 4.10 -13.18
CA GLY A 167 -23.79 5.20 -13.28
C GLY A 167 -24.64 5.43 -12.04
N GLU A 168 -24.61 4.49 -11.08
CA GLU A 168 -25.35 4.59 -9.83
C GLU A 168 -24.73 5.60 -8.86
N LYS A 169 -25.60 6.25 -8.08
CA LYS A 169 -25.19 7.26 -7.11
C LYS A 169 -24.55 6.63 -5.88
N ILE A 170 -23.58 7.35 -5.32
CA ILE A 170 -23.03 7.09 -3.99
C ILE A 170 -23.11 8.34 -3.14
N PHE A 171 -23.32 8.15 -1.84
CA PHE A 171 -23.41 9.22 -0.86
C PHE A 171 -22.41 8.99 0.27
N ILE A 172 -21.80 10.08 0.73
CA ILE A 172 -20.82 10.06 1.83
C ILE A 172 -21.31 11.03 2.90
N ASP A 173 -21.57 10.52 4.11
CA ASP A 173 -21.92 11.36 5.25
C ASP A 173 -20.64 12.00 5.84
N TYR A 174 -20.29 13.19 5.33
CA TYR A 174 -19.10 13.92 5.76
C TYR A 174 -19.19 14.49 7.17
N GLU A 175 -20.40 14.72 7.71
CA GLU A 175 -20.58 15.34 9.03
C GLU A 175 -20.13 14.41 10.15
N LYS A 176 -20.27 13.10 9.95
CA LYS A 176 -19.84 12.06 10.89
C LYS A 176 -18.41 11.59 10.69
N MET A 177 -17.69 12.12 9.69
CA MET A 177 -16.36 11.68 9.35
C MET A 177 -15.34 12.15 10.39
N SER A 178 -14.52 11.22 10.90
CA SER A 178 -13.40 11.59 11.78
C SER A 178 -12.35 12.42 11.03
N LYS A 179 -11.70 13.35 11.72
CA LYS A 179 -10.55 14.13 11.20
C LYS A 179 -9.33 13.27 10.91
N ASP A 180 -9.27 12.07 11.50
CA ASP A 180 -8.17 11.10 11.36
C ASP A 180 -8.39 10.13 10.19
N VAL A 181 -9.34 10.48 9.30
CA VAL A 181 -9.62 9.78 8.04
C VAL A 181 -9.10 10.61 6.87
N ARG A 182 -8.64 9.94 5.82
CA ARG A 182 -8.44 10.52 4.50
C ARG A 182 -9.29 9.77 3.47
N ILE A 183 -9.90 10.52 2.56
CA ILE A 183 -10.73 10.01 1.47
C ILE A 183 -10.06 10.37 0.16
N TYR A 184 -9.85 9.36 -0.69
CA TYR A 184 -9.27 9.50 -2.02
C TYR A 184 -10.27 9.03 -3.06
N PHE A 185 -10.70 9.92 -3.94
CA PHE A 185 -11.54 9.58 -5.07
C PHE A 185 -10.70 8.98 -6.19
N ALA A 186 -11.12 7.82 -6.71
CA ALA A 186 -10.51 7.16 -7.84
C ALA A 186 -11.51 7.10 -9.00
N SER A 187 -12.22 5.98 -9.17
CA SER A 187 -13.13 5.77 -10.29
C SER A 187 -14.57 6.23 -10.01
N VAL A 188 -14.75 7.53 -9.79
CA VAL A 188 -16.07 8.19 -9.62
C VAL A 188 -16.21 9.39 -10.55
N ASP A 189 -17.45 9.75 -10.87
CA ASP A 189 -17.80 10.94 -11.66
C ASP A 189 -18.73 11.87 -10.87
N GLY A 190 -18.69 13.16 -11.15
CA GLY A 190 -19.53 14.17 -10.53
C GLY A 190 -18.86 14.98 -9.42
N MET A 191 -19.67 15.82 -8.77
CA MET A 191 -19.25 16.65 -7.64
C MET A 191 -19.52 15.94 -6.32
N ARG A 192 -18.95 16.45 -5.23
CA ARG A 192 -19.02 15.89 -3.87
C ARG A 192 -20.44 15.47 -3.41
N ASN A 193 -21.48 16.16 -3.87
CA ASN A 193 -22.88 15.91 -3.49
C ASN A 193 -23.69 15.11 -4.52
N ASP A 194 -23.08 14.71 -5.65
CA ASP A 194 -23.74 13.93 -6.72
C ASP A 194 -22.74 12.98 -7.39
N LEU A 195 -22.04 12.18 -6.57
CA LEU A 195 -21.06 11.23 -7.04
C LEU A 195 -21.72 10.00 -7.68
N LYS A 196 -21.13 9.49 -8.76
CA LYS A 196 -21.55 8.28 -9.47
C LYS A 196 -20.41 7.30 -9.65
N LEU A 197 -20.73 6.01 -9.63
CA LEU A 197 -19.76 4.92 -9.84
C LEU A 197 -19.39 4.77 -11.31
N CYS A 198 -18.09 4.67 -11.62
CA CYS A 198 -17.62 4.44 -13.00
C CYS A 198 -17.25 2.98 -13.30
N GLY A 199 -17.37 2.08 -12.32
CA GLY A 199 -17.19 0.64 -12.53
C GLY A 199 -15.81 0.07 -12.20
N SER A 200 -14.98 0.80 -11.46
CA SER A 200 -13.72 0.31 -10.90
C SER A 200 -13.60 0.78 -9.44
N ARG A 201 -12.44 0.58 -8.81
CA ARG A 201 -12.15 1.04 -7.44
C ARG A 201 -12.55 2.51 -7.27
N ALA A 202 -13.57 2.77 -6.47
CA ALA A 202 -14.27 4.06 -6.48
C ALA A 202 -13.62 5.04 -5.49
N ILE A 203 -13.48 4.62 -4.24
CA ILE A 203 -12.99 5.47 -3.15
C ILE A 203 -12.02 4.69 -2.28
N GLY A 204 -10.81 5.19 -2.10
CA GLY A 204 -9.90 4.73 -1.06
C GLY A 204 -10.17 5.46 0.25
N VAL A 205 -10.43 4.71 1.31
CA VAL A 205 -10.66 5.25 2.67
C VAL A 205 -9.48 4.84 3.53
N VAL A 206 -8.82 5.81 4.16
CA VAL A 206 -7.63 5.57 5.00
C VAL A 206 -7.91 6.02 6.42
N GLY A 207 -7.85 5.08 7.37
CA GLY A 207 -7.77 5.39 8.79
C GLY A 207 -6.32 5.53 9.24
N ILE A 208 -6.04 6.53 10.07
CA ILE A 208 -4.70 6.85 10.57
C ILE A 208 -4.74 6.88 12.10
N ALA A 209 -3.88 6.12 12.76
CA ALA A 209 -3.86 6.05 14.22
C ALA A 209 -2.48 5.65 14.77
N GLU A 210 -2.35 5.55 16.09
CA GLU A 210 -1.15 5.11 16.78
C GLU A 210 -0.87 3.60 16.66
N ASN A 211 -1.84 2.80 16.21
CA ASN A 211 -1.68 1.36 15.96
C ASN A 211 -2.71 0.84 14.95
N LEU A 212 -2.44 -0.33 14.37
CA LEU A 212 -3.28 -0.93 13.33
C LEU A 212 -4.73 -1.15 13.75
N GLU A 213 -4.99 -1.59 14.99
CA GLU A 213 -6.36 -1.85 15.47
C GLU A 213 -7.21 -0.57 15.47
N LYS A 214 -6.64 0.56 15.92
CA LYS A 214 -7.33 1.85 15.90
C LYS A 214 -7.45 2.41 14.49
N ALA A 215 -6.42 2.27 13.65
CA ALA A 215 -6.45 2.71 12.26
C ALA A 215 -7.52 1.96 11.46
N GLU A 216 -7.61 0.64 11.65
CA GLU A 216 -8.65 -0.21 11.04
C GLU A 216 -10.04 0.22 11.50
N LYS A 217 -10.25 0.41 12.81
CA LYS A 217 -11.55 0.83 13.33
C LYS A 217 -12.00 2.18 12.78
N ILE A 218 -11.09 3.16 12.69
CA ILE A 218 -11.36 4.47 12.10
C ILE A 218 -11.71 4.32 10.62
N CYS A 219 -10.94 3.51 9.89
CA CYS A 219 -11.20 3.23 8.48
C CYS A 219 -12.57 2.58 8.27
N GLU A 220 -12.90 1.53 9.02
CA GLU A 220 -14.17 0.80 8.89
C GLU A 220 -15.36 1.67 9.26
N GLN A 221 -15.25 2.48 10.33
CA GLN A 221 -16.28 3.46 10.68
C GLN A 221 -16.53 4.45 9.53
N ALA A 222 -15.48 4.94 8.89
CA ALA A 222 -15.58 5.84 7.74
C ALA A 222 -16.18 5.19 6.50
N VAL A 223 -15.79 3.94 6.20
CA VAL A 223 -16.38 3.19 5.07
C VAL A 223 -17.89 3.01 5.27
N ASN A 224 -18.35 2.75 6.50
CA ASN A 224 -19.78 2.61 6.80
C ASN A 224 -20.60 3.91 6.65
N LEU A 225 -19.94 5.06 6.47
CA LEU A 225 -20.59 6.34 6.11
C LEU A 225 -20.81 6.50 4.60
N ILE A 226 -20.30 5.56 3.79
CA ILE A 226 -20.44 5.54 2.34
C ILE A 226 -21.59 4.59 1.99
N THR A 227 -22.61 5.12 1.31
CA THR A 227 -23.83 4.40 0.97
C THR A 227 -24.08 4.41 -0.54
N GLY A 228 -24.70 3.33 -1.04
CA GLY A 228 -24.92 3.08 -2.47
C GLY A 228 -24.72 1.59 -2.80
N PRO A 229 -24.75 1.19 -4.08
CA PRO A 229 -24.48 -0.19 -4.49
C PRO A 229 -22.96 -0.46 -4.50
N VAL A 230 -22.37 -0.41 -3.31
CA VAL A 230 -20.94 -0.57 -3.07
C VAL A 230 -20.62 -1.80 -2.22
N PHE A 231 -19.35 -2.18 -2.23
CA PHE A 231 -18.75 -3.28 -1.50
C PHE A 231 -17.32 -2.88 -1.07
N HIS A 232 -16.84 -3.46 0.02
CA HIS A 232 -15.44 -3.40 0.43
C HIS A 232 -15.08 -4.69 1.18
N ARG A 233 -13.80 -5.03 1.21
CA ARG A 233 -13.31 -6.10 2.10
C ARG A 233 -13.25 -5.61 3.54
N LYS A 234 -13.87 -6.34 4.45
CA LYS A 234 -13.96 -5.96 5.86
C LYS A 234 -12.76 -6.41 6.67
N ASP A 235 -12.10 -7.48 6.24
CA ASP A 235 -11.02 -8.14 6.98
C ASP A 235 -9.66 -7.42 6.91
N ILE A 236 -9.48 -6.50 5.96
CA ILE A 236 -8.21 -5.78 5.74
C ILE A 236 -7.81 -4.97 6.98
N GLY A 237 -6.58 -5.16 7.45
CA GLY A 237 -6.04 -4.48 8.63
C GLY A 237 -6.61 -4.97 9.97
N THR A 238 -7.50 -5.97 9.98
CA THR A 238 -8.05 -6.51 11.23
C THR A 238 -7.01 -7.32 12.00
N LYS A 239 -7.18 -7.38 13.33
CA LYS A 239 -6.33 -8.19 14.22
C LYS A 239 -6.31 -9.67 13.82
N GLU A 240 -7.43 -10.19 13.34
CA GLU A 240 -7.54 -11.58 12.89
C GLU A 240 -6.68 -11.84 11.64
N LEU A 241 -6.80 -10.98 10.62
CA LEU A 241 -6.03 -11.10 9.39
C LEU A 241 -4.53 -10.96 9.65
N ILE A 242 -4.13 -9.95 10.41
CA ILE A 242 -2.72 -9.71 10.77
C ILE A 242 -2.17 -10.90 11.56
N GLY A 243 -2.92 -11.40 12.55
CA GLY A 243 -2.53 -12.57 13.33
C GLY A 243 -2.37 -13.83 12.47
N LYS A 244 -3.20 -13.98 11.42
CA LYS A 244 -3.05 -15.06 10.43
C LYS A 244 -1.74 -14.91 9.65
N ARG A 245 -1.33 -13.70 9.25
CA ARG A 245 -0.05 -13.48 8.54
C ARG A 245 1.15 -13.84 9.39
N ILE A 246 1.13 -13.45 10.66
CA ILE A 246 2.20 -13.77 11.62
C ILE A 246 2.33 -15.29 11.75
N ARG A 247 1.24 -16.01 12.03
CA ARG A 247 1.25 -17.47 12.14
C ARG A 247 1.71 -18.18 10.87
N GLN A 248 1.24 -17.72 9.70
CA GLN A 248 1.70 -18.27 8.42
C GLN A 248 3.20 -18.06 8.21
N MET A 249 3.75 -16.92 8.65
CA MET A 249 5.19 -16.67 8.57
C MET A 249 5.96 -17.59 9.52
N GLU A 250 5.46 -17.81 10.75
CA GLU A 250 6.03 -18.78 11.70
C GLU A 250 6.07 -20.19 11.10
N GLU A 251 4.95 -20.66 10.54
CA GLU A 251 4.87 -21.96 9.85
C GLU A 251 5.88 -22.07 8.69
N VAL A 252 6.04 -21.01 7.89
CA VAL A 252 7.01 -21.01 6.80
C VAL A 252 8.45 -21.10 7.31
N MET A 253 8.77 -20.49 8.45
CA MET A 253 10.11 -20.58 9.05
C MET A 253 10.42 -21.97 9.64
N GLU A 254 9.39 -22.76 9.97
CA GLU A 254 9.55 -24.13 10.48
C GLU A 254 9.71 -25.19 9.38
N MET A 255 9.36 -24.87 8.13
CA MET A 255 9.42 -25.78 6.96
C MET A 255 10.82 -25.94 6.34
#